data_AF-A0A943DBR1-F1
#
_entry.id   AF-A0A943DBR1-F1
#
_cell.length_a   1.000
_cell.length_b   1.000
_cell.length_c   1.000
_cell.angle_alpha   90.00
_cell.angle_beta   90.00
_cell.angle_gamma   90.00
#
_symmetry.space_group_name_H-M   'P 1'
#
loop_
_entity.id
_entity.type
_entity.pdbx_description
1 polymer ?
#
loop_
_entity_poly.entity_id
_entity_poly.type
_entity_poly.pdbx_seq_one_letter_code
_entity_poly.pdbx_strand_id
1 'polypeptide(L)' 'MKINDLGFDNLNSCCKPLERPSKELVRQLDILAVERRPEACLGCGMEHDCSVHGCAVINKAADLLRGDVK' A
#
# COMPACT_ATOMS: atom_id res chain seq x y z
N MET A 1 8.38 13.23 2.16
CA MET A 1 7.24 13.34 1.24
C MET A 1 7.46 14.60 0.41
N LYS A 2 7.79 14.47 -0.88
CA LYS A 2 7.97 15.64 -1.76
C LYS A 2 6.60 16.04 -2.27
N ILE A 3 6.27 17.33 -2.18
CA ILE A 3 4.94 17.85 -2.53
C ILE A 3 4.67 17.83 -4.05
N ASN A 4 5.71 17.55 -4.85
CA ASN A 4 5.70 17.60 -6.31
C ASN A 4 5.17 16.32 -6.98
N ASP A 5 4.81 15.30 -6.21
CA ASP A 5 4.34 14.02 -6.74
C ASP A 5 2.80 13.96 -6.86
N LEU A 6 2.11 15.10 -6.80
CA LEU A 6 0.65 15.24 -6.86
C LEU A 6 0.20 16.05 -8.09
N GLY A 7 -0.74 15.51 -8.86
CA GLY A 7 -1.43 16.16 -9.97
C GLY A 7 -2.90 16.44 -9.61
N PHE A 8 -3.50 17.47 -10.21
CA PHE A 8 -4.90 17.81 -9.96
C PHE A 8 -5.84 17.12 -10.97
N ASP A 9 -6.78 16.33 -10.48
CA ASP A 9 -7.83 15.70 -11.27
C ASP A 9 -9.02 16.66 -11.42
N ASN A 10 -9.14 17.27 -12.61
CA ASN A 10 -10.21 18.23 -12.92
C ASN A 10 -11.62 17.63 -12.85
N LEU A 11 -11.79 16.32 -13.06
CA LEU A 11 -13.11 15.68 -13.05
C LEU A 11 -13.63 15.51 -11.62
N ASN A 12 -12.72 15.20 -10.69
CA ASN A 12 -13.05 14.93 -9.30
C ASN A 12 -12.70 16.08 -8.36
N SER A 13 -12.17 17.20 -8.89
CA SER A 13 -11.71 18.37 -8.15
C SER A 13 -10.77 18.01 -6.99
N CYS A 14 -9.84 17.06 -7.19
CA CYS A 14 -8.98 16.57 -6.13
C CYS A 14 -7.52 16.36 -6.56
N CYS A 15 -6.59 16.54 -5.63
CA CYS A 15 -5.18 16.24 -5.83
C CYS A 15 -4.95 14.73 -5.71
N LYS A 16 -4.36 14.12 -6.74
CA LYS A 16 -4.01 12.69 -6.80
C LYS A 16 -2.51 12.52 -7.03
N PRO A 17 -1.89 11.42 -6.59
CA PRO A 17 -0.52 11.12 -6.98
C PRO A 17 -0.33 11.09 -8.51
N LEU A 18 0.73 11.71 -9.01
CA LEU A 18 1.10 11.73 -10.45
C LEU A 18 1.47 10.34 -10.94
N GLU A 19 2.18 9.57 -10.12
CA GLU A 19 2.53 8.19 -10.43
C GLU A 19 1.50 7.25 -9.81
N ARG A 20 0.77 6.54 -10.68
CA ARG A 20 0.04 5.36 -10.23
C ARG A 20 1.05 4.23 -9.98
N PRO A 21 0.92 3.50 -8.86
CA PRO A 21 1.73 2.31 -8.63
C PRO A 21 1.54 1.32 -9.78
N SER A 22 2.63 0.75 -10.28
CA SER A 22 2.55 -0.28 -11.29
C SER A 22 1.87 -1.54 -10.73
N LYS A 23 1.22 -2.34 -11.58
CA LYS A 23 0.63 -3.62 -11.15
C LYS A 23 1.67 -4.55 -10.50
N GLU A 24 2.91 -4.49 -10.98
CA GLU A 24 4.01 -5.26 -10.41
C GLU A 24 4.39 -4.76 -9.01
N LEU A 25 4.42 -3.45 -8.77
CA LEU A 25 4.66 -2.89 -7.44
C LEU A 25 3.61 -3.38 -6.43
N VAL A 26 2.33 -3.37 -6.83
CA VAL A 26 1.24 -3.86 -5.99
C VAL A 26 1.37 -5.36 -5.71
N ARG A 27 1.78 -6.15 -6.71
CA ARG A 27 2.04 -7.59 -6.54
C ARG A 27 3.21 -7.87 -5.60
N GLN A 28 4.28 -7.09 -5.66
CA GLN A 28 5.41 -7.21 -4.73
C GLN A 28 4.98 -6.90 -3.28
N LEU A 29 4.07 -5.94 -3.09
CA LEU A 29 3.48 -5.64 -1.78
C LEU A 29 2.69 -6.84 -1.23
N ASP A 30 1.90 -7.55 -2.06
CA ASP A 30 1.19 -8.76 -1.61
C ASP A 30 2.13 -9.86 -1.13
N ILE A 31 3.21 -10.08 -1.89
CA ILE A 31 4.22 -11.08 -1.55
C ILE A 31 4.86 -10.69 -0.20
N LEU A 32 5.28 -9.42 -0.07
CA LEU A 32 5.90 -8.92 1.14
C LEU A 32 4.96 -8.98 2.35
N ALA A 33 3.65 -8.84 2.16
CA ALA A 33 2.70 -8.96 3.26
C ALA A 33 2.72 -10.35 3.89
N VAL A 34 2.83 -11.42 3.10
CA VAL A 34 2.76 -12.81 3.58
C VAL A 34 4.13 -13.46 3.83
N GLU A 35 5.20 -12.89 3.28
CA GLU A 35 6.54 -13.39 3.50
C GLU A 35 6.94 -13.32 4.98
N ARG A 36 7.19 -14.49 5.59
CA ARG A 36 7.71 -14.59 6.97
C ARG A 36 9.23 -14.43 7.00
N ARG A 37 9.75 -13.36 6.41
CA ARG A 37 11.13 -12.92 6.62
C ARG A 37 11.12 -11.91 7.78
N PRO A 38 12.13 -11.90 8.67
CA PRO A 38 12.20 -10.93 9.78
C PRO A 38 12.07 -9.47 9.30
N GLU A 39 12.50 -9.21 8.08
CA GLU A 39 12.56 -7.89 7.44
C GLU A 39 11.25 -7.49 6.76
N ALA A 40 10.37 -8.44 6.46
CA ALA A 40 9.11 -8.18 5.76
C ALA A 40 8.07 -7.53 6.66
N CYS A 41 8.09 -7.84 7.96
CA CYS A 41 7.29 -7.17 8.98
C CYS A 41 8.13 -6.96 10.24
N LEU A 42 8.79 -5.80 10.35
CA LEU A 42 9.64 -5.40 11.50
C LEU A 42 8.84 -5.02 12.76
N GLY A 43 7.61 -5.51 12.91
CA GLY A 43 6.68 -5.01 13.92
C GLY A 43 5.91 -3.81 13.39
N CYS A 44 4.93 -4.09 12.54
CA CYS A 44 3.96 -3.15 11.99
C CYS A 44 3.18 -2.33 13.06
N GLY A 45 3.27 -2.70 14.35
CA GLY A 45 2.47 -2.15 15.45
C GLY A 45 1.02 -2.66 15.48
N MET A 46 0.60 -3.39 14.45
CA MET A 46 -0.71 -4.02 14.28
C MET A 46 -0.59 -5.54 14.51
N GLU A 47 0.09 -5.94 15.59
CA GLU A 47 0.56 -7.33 15.79
C GLU A 47 -0.56 -8.37 15.79
N HIS A 48 -1.77 -7.98 16.20
CA HIS A 48 -2.96 -8.82 16.17
C HIS A 48 -3.44 -9.17 14.74
N ASP A 49 -3.17 -8.29 13.76
CA ASP A 49 -3.61 -8.46 12.37
C ASP A 49 -2.47 -8.96 11.47
N CYS A 50 -1.21 -8.86 11.90
CA CYS A 50 -0.02 -9.22 11.12
C CYS A 50 0.27 -10.75 11.08
N SER A 51 -0.65 -11.60 11.59
CA SER A 51 -0.46 -13.05 11.73
C SER A 51 -0.92 -13.89 10.52
N VAL A 52 -2.14 -14.43 10.52
CA VAL A 52 -2.59 -15.46 9.54
C VAL A 52 -2.77 -14.88 8.13
N HIS A 53 -3.00 -13.57 8.02
CA HIS A 53 -3.27 -12.86 6.76
C HIS A 53 -2.07 -12.06 6.23
N GLY A 54 -0.91 -12.15 6.87
CA GLY A 54 0.24 -11.30 6.55
C GLY A 54 0.15 -9.91 7.18
N CYS A 55 1.15 -9.06 6.93
CA CYS A 55 1.27 -7.73 7.52
C CYS A 55 0.07 -6.83 7.17
N ALA A 56 -0.68 -6.42 8.19
CA ALA A 56 -1.87 -5.58 8.06
C ALA A 56 -1.62 -4.23 7.39
N VAL A 57 -0.46 -3.60 7.67
CA VAL A 57 -0.09 -2.31 7.08
C VAL A 57 0.19 -2.45 5.59
N ILE A 58 0.90 -3.51 5.20
CA ILE A 58 1.25 -3.76 3.79
C ILE A 58 -0.02 -4.13 3.00
N ASN A 59 -0.88 -4.97 3.56
CA ASN A 59 -2.18 -5.30 2.96
C ASN A 59 -3.03 -4.04 2.73
N LYS A 60 -3.17 -3.20 3.76
CA LYS A 60 -3.94 -1.95 3.63
C LYS A 60 -3.33 -0.99 2.62
N ALA A 61 -2.00 -0.91 2.55
CA ALA A 61 -1.32 -0.13 1.52
C ALA A 61 -1.61 -0.68 0.12
N ALA A 62 -1.57 -2.00 -0.08
CA ALA A 62 -1.90 -2.63 -1.36
C ALA A 62 -3.35 -2.32 -1.79
N ASP A 63 -4.32 -2.41 -0.88
CA ASP A 63 -5.74 -2.10 -1.15
C ASP A 63 -5.94 -0.63 -1.59
N LEU A 64 -5.31 0.31 -0.87
CA LEU A 64 -5.34 1.73 -1.22
C LEU A 64 -4.73 1.99 -2.60
N LEU A 65 -3.66 1.28 -2.94
CA LEU A 65 -2.96 1.40 -4.22
C LEU A 65 -3.71 0.73 -5.38
N ARG A 66 -4.53 -0.30 -5.12
CA ARG A 66 -5.49 -0.85 -6.09
C ARG A 66 -6.65 0.10 -6.37
N GLY A 67 -6.97 0.97 -5.42
CA GLY A 67 -8.19 1.78 -5.44
C GLY A 67 -9.40 1.02 -4.87
N ASP A 68 -9.16 -0.08 -4.17
CA ASP A 68 -10.18 -0.87 -3.47
C ASP A 68 -10.48 -0.23 -2.10
N VAL A 69 -10.89 1.04 -2.10
CA VAL A 69 -11.40 1.69 -0.89
C VAL A 69 -12.87 1.28 -0.76
N LYS A 70 -13.15 0.31 0.12
CA LYS A 70 -14.51 0.04 0.61
C LYS A 70 -14.99 1.14 1.55
#